data_AF-A0A1K2IV94-F1
#
_entry.id   AF-A0A1K2IV94-F1
#
_cell.length_a   1.000
_cell.length_b   1.000
_cell.length_c   1.000
_cell.angle_alpha   90.00
_cell.angle_beta   90.00
_cell.angle_gamma   90.00
#
_symmetry.space_group_name_H-M   'P 1'
#
loop_
_entity.id
_entity.type
_entity.pdbx_description
1 polymer ?
#
loop_
_entity_poly.entity_id
_entity_poly.type
_entity_poly.pdbx_seq_one_letter_code
_entity_poly.pdbx_strand_id
1 'polypeptide(L)'
;MGKFQWTIVFSFVTPILLLLVVFMMGGGHGTYIPTIILFPFGMIGTVFQKSITVPFVVLGLFQFPIYGYLLDIFKNNKYKYLILISHILFVIIVFIFTNFK
;
A
#
# COMPACT_ATOMS: atom_id res chain seq x y z
N MET A 1 -7.57 -25.11 -0.70
CA MET A 1 -7.22 -23.70 -0.98
C MET A 1 -6.27 -23.69 -2.16
N GLY A 2 -6.50 -22.83 -3.16
CA GLY A 2 -5.64 -22.74 -4.35
C GLY A 2 -4.24 -22.28 -4.01
N LYS A 3 -3.25 -22.61 -4.85
CA LYS A 3 -1.81 -22.30 -4.63
C LYS A 3 -1.51 -20.80 -4.42
N PHE A 4 -2.38 -19.91 -4.90
CA PHE A 4 -2.19 -18.45 -4.86
C PHE A 4 -3.46 -17.69 -4.45
N GLN A 5 -4.16 -18.20 -3.43
CA GLN A 5 -5.45 -17.64 -3.02
C GLN A 5 -5.32 -16.18 -2.56
N TRP A 6 -4.38 -15.85 -1.69
CA TRP A 6 -4.22 -14.49 -1.16
C TRP A 6 -3.73 -13.52 -2.23
N THR A 7 -2.84 -13.97 -3.12
CA THR A 7 -2.38 -13.19 -4.28
C THR A 7 -3.56 -12.77 -5.14
N ILE A 8 -4.48 -13.69 -5.46
CA ILE A 8 -5.68 -13.38 -6.27
C ILE A 8 -6.58 -12.39 -5.54
N VAL A 9 -6.91 -12.65 -4.27
CA VAL A 9 -7.78 -11.75 -3.49
C VAL A 9 -7.18 -10.35 -3.42
N PHE A 10 -5.90 -10.22 -3.06
CA PHE A 10 -5.25 -8.92 -2.94
C PHE A 10 -5.09 -8.21 -4.27
N SER A 11 -4.90 -8.94 -5.38
CA SER A 11 -4.89 -8.35 -6.72
C SER A 11 -6.22 -7.74 -7.12
N PHE A 12 -7.36 -8.36 -6.77
CA PHE A 12 -8.69 -7.79 -7.03
C PHE A 12 -9.06 -6.66 -6.06
N VAL A 13 -8.63 -6.74 -4.80
CA VAL A 13 -8.89 -5.70 -3.79
C VAL A 13 -8.11 -4.42 -4.11
N THR A 14 -6.90 -4.54 -4.66
CA THR A 14 -6.03 -3.39 -4.99
C THR A 14 -6.70 -2.30 -5.82
N PRO A 15 -7.26 -2.57 -7.02
CA PRO A 15 -7.90 -1.54 -7.83
C PRO A 15 -9.13 -0.93 -7.15
N ILE A 16 -9.85 -1.69 -6.32
CA ILE A 16 -11.00 -1.19 -5.55
C ILE A 16 -10.53 -0.17 -4.50
N LEU A 17 -9.50 -0.52 -3.72
CA LEU A 17 -8.90 0.40 -2.76
C LEU A 17 -8.27 1.60 -3.44
N LEU A 18 -7.65 1.42 -4.62
CA LEU A 18 -7.08 2.51 -5.41
C LEU A 18 -8.16 3.52 -5.83
N LEU A 19 -9.29 3.04 -6.36
CA LEU A 19 -10.40 3.89 -6.75
C LEU A 19 -10.95 4.67 -5.56
N LEU A 20 -11.09 4.01 -4.40
CA LEU A 20 -11.51 4.65 -3.16
C LEU A 20 -10.57 5.81 -2.79
N VAL A 21 -9.25 5.57 -2.72
CA VAL A 21 -8.32 6.60 -2.29
C VAL A 21 -8.17 7.72 -3.32
N VAL A 22 -8.25 7.41 -4.63
CA VAL A 22 -8.25 8.43 -5.69
C VAL A 22 -9.46 9.34 -5.59
N PHE A 23 -10.63 8.78 -5.31
CA PHE A 23 -11.84 9.56 -5.05
C PHE A 23 -11.66 10.47 -3.82
N MET A 24 -11.11 9.96 -2.72
CA MET A 24 -10.88 10.74 -1.50
C MET A 24 -9.81 11.83 -1.65
N MET A 25 -8.81 11.62 -2.52
CA MET A 25 -7.79 12.64 -2.83
C MET A 25 -8.36 13.82 -3.64
N GLY A 26 -9.52 13.66 -4.30
CA GLY A 26 -10.25 14.75 -4.95
C GLY A 26 -9.41 15.57 -5.95
N GLY A 27 -8.52 14.90 -6.69
CA GLY A 27 -7.62 15.58 -7.65
C GLY A 27 -6.58 16.51 -7.01
N GLY A 28 -6.30 16.37 -5.72
CA GLY A 28 -5.34 17.18 -4.97
C GLY A 28 -5.96 18.16 -3.98
N HIS A 29 -7.29 18.25 -3.93
CA HIS A 29 -8.02 19.09 -2.98
C HIS A 29 -8.61 18.31 -1.80
N GLY A 30 -8.58 16.98 -1.85
CA GLY A 30 -9.08 16.10 -0.80
C GLY A 30 -8.02 15.73 0.23
N THR A 31 -8.20 14.57 0.88
CA THR A 31 -7.27 14.05 1.89
C THR A 31 -6.46 12.87 1.35
N TYR A 32 -5.18 12.87 1.69
CA TYR A 32 -4.23 11.80 1.39
C TYR A 32 -4.06 10.81 2.54
N ILE A 33 -4.64 11.06 3.72
CA ILE A 33 -4.61 10.12 4.86
C ILE A 33 -5.02 8.69 4.47
N PRO A 34 -6.12 8.46 3.73
CA PRO A 34 -6.51 7.12 3.29
C PRO A 34 -5.44 6.47 2.39
N THR A 35 -4.82 7.25 1.50
CA THR A 35 -3.74 6.80 0.62
C THR A 35 -2.49 6.43 1.42
N ILE A 36 -2.14 7.22 2.44
CA ILE A 36 -1.01 6.94 3.33
C ILE A 36 -1.24 5.65 4.13
N ILE A 37 -2.45 5.45 4.65
CA ILE A 37 -2.80 4.26 5.43
C ILE A 37 -2.84 3.02 4.56
N LEU A 38 -3.45 3.10 3.38
CA LEU A 38 -3.69 1.92 2.53
C LEU A 38 -2.52 1.61 1.60
N PHE A 39 -1.77 2.61 1.14
CA PHE A 39 -0.67 2.49 0.17
C PHE A 39 0.62 3.18 0.63
N PRO A 40 1.14 2.90 1.83
CA PRO A 40 2.33 3.56 2.34
C PRO A 40 3.56 3.32 1.46
N PHE A 41 3.68 2.18 0.78
CA PHE A 41 4.77 1.92 -0.17
C PHE A 41 4.65 2.77 -1.44
N GLY A 42 3.44 3.16 -1.83
CA GLY A 42 3.24 4.11 -2.93
C GLY A 42 3.49 5.55 -2.51
N MET A 43 3.34 5.84 -1.23
CA MET A 43 3.55 7.18 -0.67
C MET A 43 4.97 7.42 -0.16
N ILE A 44 5.81 6.39 0.04
CA ILE A 44 7.17 6.59 0.57
C ILE A 44 8.04 7.52 -0.29
N GLY A 45 7.78 7.61 -1.60
CA GLY A 45 8.44 8.56 -2.48
C GLY A 45 8.25 10.02 -2.08
N THR A 46 7.11 10.37 -1.49
CA THR A 46 6.80 11.75 -1.10
C THR A 46 7.67 12.24 0.05
N VAL A 47 8.24 11.34 0.85
CA VAL A 47 9.20 11.66 1.91
C VAL A 47 10.48 12.27 1.32
N PHE A 48 10.92 11.78 0.16
CA PHE A 48 12.17 12.20 -0.48
C PHE A 48 11.96 13.25 -1.57
N GLN A 49 10.92 13.06 -2.39
CA GLN A 49 10.69 13.82 -3.63
C GLN A 49 9.64 14.92 -3.48
N LYS A 50 8.97 14.99 -2.32
CA LYS A 50 7.86 15.92 -2.02
C LYS A 50 6.73 15.93 -3.06
N SER A 51 6.64 14.88 -3.87
CA SER A 51 5.69 14.71 -4.96
C SER A 51 5.38 13.23 -5.12
N ILE A 52 4.19 12.93 -5.65
CA ILE A 52 3.81 11.57 -6.01
C ILE A 52 4.35 11.30 -7.41
N THR A 53 5.24 10.32 -7.55
CA THR A 53 5.87 10.00 -8.83
C THR A 53 5.50 8.60 -9.29
N VAL A 54 5.51 8.41 -10.61
CA VAL A 54 5.10 7.16 -11.28
C VAL A 54 5.80 5.92 -10.70
N PRO A 55 7.12 5.91 -10.42
CA PRO A 55 7.78 4.72 -9.87
C PRO A 55 7.16 4.25 -8.54
N PHE A 56 6.82 5.18 -7.64
CA PHE A 56 6.21 4.81 -6.37
C PHE A 56 4.73 4.46 -6.52
N VAL A 57 4.00 5.08 -7.44
CA VAL A 57 2.64 4.64 -7.79
C VAL A 57 2.66 3.16 -8.20
N VAL A 58 3.60 2.75 -9.05
CA VAL A 58 3.77 1.34 -9.45
C VAL A 58 4.08 0.46 -8.23
N LEU A 59 4.95 0.89 -7.30
CA LEU A 59 5.19 0.16 -6.05
C LEU A 59 3.93 0.01 -5.21
N GLY A 60 3.10 1.05 -5.11
CA GLY A 60 1.81 1.01 -4.43
C GLY A 60 0.83 0.02 -5.07
N LEU A 61 0.79 -0.06 -6.40
CA LEU A 61 -0.04 -1.03 -7.13
C LEU A 61 0.38 -2.48 -6.88
N PHE A 62 1.68 -2.75 -6.77
CA PHE A 62 2.18 -4.10 -6.51
C PHE A 62 2.21 -4.47 -5.03
N GLN A 63 2.06 -3.52 -4.12
CA GLN A 63 2.09 -3.71 -2.66
C GLN A 63 1.25 -4.91 -2.20
N PHE A 64 -0.05 -4.88 -2.46
CA PHE A 64 -0.98 -5.91 -2.01
C PHE A 64 -0.78 -7.24 -2.76
N PRO A 65 -0.61 -7.29 -4.10
CA PRO A 65 -0.24 -8.52 -4.79
C PRO A 65 1.02 -9.18 -4.19
N ILE A 66 2.05 -8.40 -3.86
CA ILE A 66 3.27 -8.90 -3.20
C ILE A 66 2.95 -9.45 -1.81
N TYR A 67 2.15 -8.76 -1.00
CA TYR A 67 1.73 -9.28 0.31
C TYR A 67 0.99 -10.62 0.17
N GLY A 68 0.08 -10.72 -0.79
CA GLY A 68 -0.68 -11.94 -1.05
C GLY A 68 0.23 -13.09 -1.47
N TYR A 69 1.18 -12.82 -2.36
CA TYR A 69 2.19 -13.79 -2.79
C TYR A 69 3.07 -14.28 -1.63
N LEU A 70 3.52 -13.37 -0.78
CA LEU A 70 4.29 -13.73 0.42
C LEU A 70 3.46 -14.59 1.37
N LEU A 71 2.18 -14.28 1.58
CA LEU A 71 1.27 -15.08 2.42
C LEU A 71 1.00 -16.47 1.85
N ASP A 72 0.89 -16.61 0.52
CA ASP A 72 0.66 -17.88 -0.14
C ASP A 72 1.88 -18.82 -0.09
N ILE A 73 3.09 -18.27 -0.25
CA ILE A 73 4.34 -19.04 -0.18
C ILE A 73 4.70 -19.37 1.25
N PHE A 74 4.63 -18.38 2.13
CA PHE A 74 5.02 -18.53 3.52
C PHE A 74 3.82 -18.94 4.37
N LYS A 75 3.61 -20.25 4.49
CA LYS A 75 2.53 -20.85 5.30
C LYS A 75 2.65 -20.62 6.82
N ASN A 76 3.68 -19.90 7.28
CA ASN A 76 3.91 -19.63 8.69
C ASN A 76 3.36 -18.26 9.08
N ASN A 77 2.56 -18.23 10.15
CA ASN A 77 1.93 -17.03 10.69
C ASN A 77 2.92 -15.90 11.03
N LYS A 78 4.19 -16.19 11.32
CA LYS A 78 5.22 -15.16 11.56
C LYS A 78 5.32 -14.15 10.41
N TYR A 79 5.17 -14.61 9.17
CA TYR A 79 5.29 -13.74 7.99
C TYR A 79 4.09 -12.81 7.84
N LYS A 80 2.90 -13.25 8.25
CA LYS A 80 1.72 -12.37 8.34
C LYS A 80 1.99 -11.20 9.29
N TYR A 81 2.55 -11.48 10.47
CA TYR A 81 2.90 -10.43 11.42
C TYR A 81 4.02 -9.51 10.90
N LEU A 82 5.05 -10.07 10.24
CA LEU A 82 6.11 -9.27 9.64
C LEU A 82 5.61 -8.34 8.54
N ILE A 83 4.70 -8.80 7.66
CA ILE A 83 4.06 -7.98 6.63
C ILE A 83 3.23 -6.87 7.27
N LEU A 84 2.45 -7.18 8.31
CA LEU A 84 1.64 -6.19 9.00
C LEU A 84 2.50 -5.14 9.72
N ILE A 85 3.53 -5.57 10.44
CA ILE A 85 4.45 -4.68 11.15
C ILE A 85 5.19 -3.79 10.16
N SER A 86 5.70 -4.34 9.05
CA SER A 86 6.38 -3.53 8.03
C SER A 86 5.41 -2.52 7.43
N HIS A 87 4.18 -2.92 7.08
CA HIS A 87 3.17 -2.00 6.58
C HIS A 87 2.91 -0.86 7.56
N ILE A 88 2.65 -1.15 8.84
CA ILE A 88 2.41 -0.13 9.88
C ILE A 88 3.61 0.79 10.05
N LEU A 89 4.84 0.26 10.04
CA LEU A 89 6.06 1.07 10.13
C LEU A 89 6.15 2.05 8.94
N PHE A 90 5.87 1.59 7.73
CA PHE A 90 5.85 2.47 6.56
C PHE A 90 4.72 3.50 6.64
N VAL A 91 3.52 3.15 7.14
CA VAL A 91 2.44 4.14 7.40
C VAL A 91 2.95 5.21 8.34
N ILE A 92 3.56 4.84 9.47
CA ILE A 92 4.06 5.80 10.47
C ILE A 92 5.15 6.69 9.87
N ILE A 93 6.13 6.11 9.18
CA ILE A 93 7.22 6.86 8.53
C ILE A 93 6.63 7.86 7.52
N VAL A 94 5.77 7.39 6.62
CA VAL A 94 5.15 8.27 5.62
C VAL A 94 4.35 9.36 6.31
N PHE A 95 3.51 9.02 7.28
CA PHE A 95 2.64 9.96 7.97
C PHE A 95 3.42 11.08 8.69
N ILE A 96 4.57 10.75 9.31
CA ILE A 96 5.39 11.74 10.03
C ILE A 96 6.17 12.64 9.07
N PHE A 97 6.71 12.08 7.98
CA PHE A 97 7.69 12.79 7.14
C PHE A 97 7.14 13.33 5.82
N THR A 98 5.94 12.92 5.39
CA THR A 98 5.33 13.42 4.17
C THR A 98 4.75 14.82 4.34
N ASN A 99 4.66 15.58 3.24
CA ASN A 99 3.98 16.87 3.21
C ASN A 99 2.49 16.76 2.83
N PHE A 100 2.00 15.54 2.56
CA PHE A 100 0.62 15.27 2.15
C PHE A 100 -0.28 14.99 3.37
N LYS A 101 -1.52 15.49 3.35
CA LYS A 101 -2.55 15.29 4.40
C LYS A 101 -3.87 14.91 3.76
#